data_AF-S8DZC3-F1
#
_entry.id   AF-S8DZC3-F1
#
_cell.length_a   1.000
_cell.length_b   1.000
_cell.length_c   1.000
_cell.angle_alpha   90.00
_cell.angle_beta   90.00
_cell.angle_gamma   90.00
#
_symmetry.space_group_name_H-M   'P 1'
#
loop_
_entity.id
_entity.type
_entity.pdbx_description
1 polymer ?
#
loop_
_entity_poly.entity_id
_entity_poly.type
_entity_poly.pdbx_seq_one_letter_code
_entity_poly.pdbx_strand_id
1 'polypeptide(L)'
;MLPYNRQHGNPEAEHSATHARCIWDGGICGITLDDLSPSGVIRHLKAYHFNHPANPWENKKRGVCRWGCEECGSGEMNYESLGKHIASVHLRSTARPCTVCGRQFARTDTLSRHLLENCPGA
;
A
#
# COMPACT_ATOMS: atom_id res chain seq x y z
N MET A 1 3.97 41.62 30.83
CA MET A 1 5.20 40.94 31.29
C MET A 1 5.14 39.49 30.82
N LEU A 2 6.10 39.04 30.03
CA LEU A 2 6.36 37.61 29.76
C LEU A 2 7.42 37.12 30.77
N PRO A 3 7.48 35.82 31.05
CA PRO A 3 8.48 34.96 30.36
C PRO A 3 7.87 33.62 29.91
N TYR A 4 8.08 33.21 28.65
CA TYR A 4 9.21 32.42 28.10
C TYR A 4 9.06 30.90 28.27
N ASN A 5 8.68 30.27 27.14
CA ASN A 5 9.08 28.99 26.54
C ASN A 5 9.19 27.70 27.38
N ARG A 6 8.70 26.62 26.75
CA ARG A 6 9.44 25.39 26.31
C ARG A 6 8.47 24.21 26.44
N GLN A 7 8.03 23.61 25.35
CA GLN A 7 8.73 22.52 24.65
C GLN A 7 8.47 22.70 23.14
N HIS A 8 9.49 22.93 22.30
CA HIS A 8 10.17 21.86 21.54
C HIS A 8 9.18 20.73 21.22
N GLY A 9 8.60 20.68 20.02
CA GLY A 9 9.36 20.41 18.81
C GLY A 9 9.63 18.92 18.75
N ASN A 10 8.77 18.18 18.05
CA ASN A 10 9.20 16.95 17.41
C ASN A 10 8.45 16.75 16.08
N PRO A 11 9.05 17.18 14.95
CA PRO A 11 8.60 16.80 13.62
C PRO A 11 9.24 15.44 13.27
N GLU A 12 8.71 14.35 13.84
CA GLU A 12 9.06 13.02 13.37
C GLU A 12 8.08 12.61 12.29
N ALA A 13 8.55 12.74 11.06
CA ALA A 13 8.09 11.94 9.95
C ALA A 13 8.20 10.46 10.36
N GLU A 14 7.09 9.86 10.80
CA GLU A 14 7.01 8.42 11.04
C GLU A 14 7.18 7.72 9.70
N HIS A 15 8.43 7.36 9.42
CA HIS A 15 8.83 6.52 8.33
C HIS A 15 8.09 5.18 8.44
N SER A 16 7.32 4.87 7.38
CA SER A 16 6.84 3.54 7.01
C SER A 16 6.23 2.73 8.16
N ALA A 17 4.91 2.67 8.23
CA ALA A 17 4.21 1.64 9.00
C ALA A 17 4.88 0.28 8.75
N THR A 18 5.54 -0.27 9.77
CA THR A 18 6.32 -1.51 9.66
C THR A 18 5.41 -2.73 9.54
N HIS A 19 4.16 -2.58 9.97
CA HIS A 19 3.14 -3.61 9.95
C HIS A 19 1.77 -2.98 9.71
N ALA A 20 0.84 -3.75 9.14
CA ALA A 20 -0.54 -3.31 8.92
C ALA A 20 -1.52 -4.46 9.13
N ARG A 21 -2.74 -4.18 9.59
CA ARG A 21 -3.79 -5.20 9.73
C ARG A 21 -4.50 -5.43 8.40
N CYS A 22 -4.68 -6.68 8.04
CA CYS A 22 -5.46 -7.07 6.88
C CYS A 22 -6.95 -6.79 7.11
N ILE A 23 -7.53 -5.93 6.28
CA ILE A 23 -8.96 -5.57 6.32
C ILE A 23 -9.76 -6.23 5.18
N TRP A 24 -9.28 -7.37 4.70
CA TRP A 24 -9.97 -8.16 3.67
C TRP A 24 -11.37 -8.57 4.14
N ASP A 25 -12.34 -8.52 3.21
CA ASP A 25 -13.78 -8.74 3.44
C ASP A 25 -14.33 -7.92 4.62
N GLY A 26 -13.97 -6.64 4.66
CA GLY A 26 -14.49 -5.71 5.68
C GLY A 26 -13.88 -5.91 7.08
N GLY A 27 -12.68 -6.49 7.17
CA GLY A 27 -11.98 -6.65 8.45
C GLY A 27 -12.11 -8.04 9.09
N ILE A 28 -12.77 -8.99 8.44
CA ILE A 28 -12.92 -10.37 8.96
C ILE A 28 -11.56 -11.05 9.14
N CYS A 29 -10.60 -10.77 8.26
CA CYS A 29 -9.26 -11.33 8.37
C CYS A 29 -8.52 -10.88 9.63
N GLY A 30 -8.30 -9.57 9.78
CA GLY A 30 -7.67 -8.97 10.95
C GLY A 30 -6.19 -9.29 11.20
N ILE A 31 -5.60 -10.24 10.46
CA ILE A 31 -4.20 -10.70 10.59
C ILE A 31 -3.22 -9.56 10.31
N THR A 32 -2.19 -9.46 11.14
CA THR A 32 -1.10 -8.49 10.96
C THR A 32 -0.14 -8.93 9.86
N LEU A 33 0.10 -8.03 8.90
CA LEU A 33 1.09 -8.16 7.85
C LEU A 33 2.39 -7.46 8.27
N ASP A 34 3.48 -8.22 8.36
CA ASP A 34 4.85 -7.72 8.56
C ASP A 34 5.56 -7.32 7.26
N ASP A 35 5.16 -7.93 6.14
CA ASP A 35 5.65 -7.59 4.81
C ASP A 35 4.55 -6.91 4.00
N LEU A 36 4.59 -5.58 3.99
CA LEU A 36 3.64 -4.75 3.23
C LEU A 36 3.99 -4.66 1.74
N SER A 37 5.07 -5.29 1.29
CA SER A 37 5.42 -5.32 -0.14
C SER A 37 4.35 -6.06 -0.95
N PRO A 38 4.28 -5.83 -2.29
CA PRO A 38 3.37 -6.59 -3.14
C PRO A 38 3.53 -8.12 -2.99
N SER A 39 4.77 -8.59 -2.82
CA SER A 39 5.08 -10.01 -2.63
C SER A 39 4.56 -10.53 -1.29
N GLY A 40 4.74 -9.77 -0.20
CA GLY A 40 4.22 -10.10 1.12
C GLY A 40 2.71 -10.19 1.15
N VAL A 41 2.04 -9.20 0.54
CA VAL A 41 0.59 -9.21 0.36
C VAL A 41 0.14 -10.44 -0.43
N ILE A 42 0.79 -10.76 -1.56
CA ILE A 42 0.46 -11.95 -2.37
C ILE A 42 0.61 -13.22 -1.55
N ARG A 43 1.70 -13.36 -0.79
CA ARG A 43 1.94 -14.50 0.09
C ARG A 43 0.82 -14.66 1.12
N HIS A 44 0.41 -13.56 1.75
CA HIS A 44 -0.72 -13.55 2.69
C HIS A 44 -2.02 -13.98 2.03
N LEU A 45 -2.37 -13.36 0.89
CA LEU A 45 -3.60 -13.69 0.17
C LEU A 45 -3.65 -15.17 -0.20
N LYS A 46 -2.56 -15.72 -0.74
CA LYS A 46 -2.44 -17.15 -1.06
C LYS A 46 -2.69 -18.04 0.16
N ALA A 47 -2.12 -17.70 1.31
CA ALA A 47 -2.18 -18.54 2.51
C ALA A 47 -3.52 -18.45 3.26
N TYR A 48 -4.18 -17.29 3.25
CA TYR A 48 -5.34 -17.03 4.11
C TYR A 48 -6.67 -16.84 3.36
N HIS A 49 -6.63 -16.39 2.11
CA HIS A 49 -7.85 -16.10 1.33
C HIS A 49 -8.03 -17.03 0.14
N PHE A 50 -6.92 -17.57 -0.39
CA PHE A 50 -6.91 -18.40 -1.59
C PHE A 50 -6.24 -19.78 -1.37
N ASN A 51 -6.29 -20.30 -0.14
CA ASN A 51 -5.67 -21.57 0.26
C ASN A 51 -6.65 -22.77 0.24
N HIS A 52 -7.90 -22.57 -0.18
CA HIS A 52 -8.93 -23.62 -0.15
C HIS A 52 -9.19 -24.14 -1.58
N PRO A 53 -9.44 -25.45 -1.78
CA PRO A 53 -9.72 -26.01 -3.11
C PRO A 53 -10.92 -25.38 -3.84
N ALA A 54 -11.88 -24.82 -3.09
CA ALA A 54 -13.01 -24.09 -3.67
C ALA A 54 -12.65 -22.66 -4.13
N ASN A 55 -11.55 -22.08 -3.62
CA ASN A 55 -11.08 -20.74 -4.00
C ASN A 55 -9.53 -20.73 -4.11
N PRO A 56 -8.95 -21.44 -5.09
CA PRO A 56 -7.50 -21.56 -5.20
C PRO A 56 -6.87 -20.32 -5.86
N TRP A 57 -5.66 -19.97 -5.44
CA TRP A 57 -4.86 -18.96 -6.14
C TRP A 57 -4.34 -19.53 -7.47
N GLU A 58 -4.81 -18.96 -8.58
CA GLU A 58 -4.35 -19.35 -9.92
C GLU A 58 -3.90 -18.11 -10.71
N ASN A 59 -2.65 -18.08 -11.17
CA ASN A 59 -2.09 -16.90 -11.85
C ASN A 59 -2.86 -16.49 -13.11
N LYS A 60 -3.56 -17.42 -13.76
CA LYS A 60 -4.40 -17.16 -14.95
C LYS A 60 -5.78 -16.62 -14.60
N LYS A 61 -6.21 -16.74 -13.34
CA LYS A 61 -7.50 -16.23 -12.87
C LYS A 61 -7.40 -14.76 -12.47
N ARG A 62 -8.55 -14.11 -12.58
CA ARG A 62 -8.78 -12.75 -12.14
C ARG A 62 -9.54 -12.78 -10.82
N GLY A 63 -9.30 -11.79 -10.00
CA GLY A 63 -9.97 -11.60 -8.73
C GLY A 63 -10.37 -10.15 -8.53
N VAL A 64 -11.21 -9.95 -7.53
CA VAL A 64 -11.67 -8.62 -7.10
C VAL A 64 -10.98 -8.27 -5.80
N CYS A 65 -10.62 -7.00 -5.63
CA CYS A 65 -10.11 -6.49 -4.37
C CYS A 65 -11.24 -6.38 -3.35
N ARG A 66 -11.15 -7.12 -2.25
CA ARG A 66 -12.10 -7.07 -1.12
C ARG A 66 -11.56 -6.28 0.07
N TRP A 67 -10.64 -5.35 -0.18
CA TRP A 67 -9.94 -4.62 0.86
C TRP A 67 -10.78 -3.43 1.38
N GLY A 68 -11.84 -3.72 2.15
CA GLY A 68 -12.63 -2.74 2.92
C GLY A 68 -13.17 -1.51 2.18
N CYS A 69 -13.11 -1.49 0.85
CA CYS A 69 -13.43 -0.34 0.02
C CYS A 69 -14.52 -0.73 -0.98
N GLU A 70 -15.63 0.00 -0.94
CA GLU A 70 -16.79 -0.24 -1.81
C GLU A 70 -16.44 -0.07 -3.30
N GLU A 71 -15.56 0.88 -3.63
CA GLU A 71 -15.17 1.16 -5.01
C GLU A 71 -14.26 0.08 -5.60
N CYS A 72 -13.47 -0.60 -4.75
CA CYS A 72 -12.54 -1.65 -5.19
C CYS A 72 -13.26 -2.94 -5.61
N GLY A 73 -14.48 -3.16 -5.13
CA GLY A 73 -15.28 -4.36 -5.37
C GLY A 73 -15.79 -4.54 -6.81
N SER A 74 -15.55 -3.57 -7.69
CA SER A 74 -16.12 -3.51 -9.04
C SER A 74 -15.13 -3.86 -10.17
N GLY A 75 -13.83 -3.80 -9.91
CA GLY A 75 -12.78 -4.00 -10.92
C GLY A 75 -12.08 -5.34 -10.79
N GLU A 76 -12.32 -6.26 -11.72
CA GLU A 76 -11.55 -7.51 -11.81
C GLU A 76 -10.12 -7.23 -12.29
N MET A 77 -9.13 -7.81 -11.62
CA MET A 77 -7.71 -7.72 -11.99
C MET A 77 -7.00 -9.05 -11.80
N ASN A 78 -5.90 -9.23 -12.53
CA ASN A 78 -5.06 -10.41 -12.35
C ASN A 78 -4.48 -10.42 -10.93
N TYR A 79 -4.28 -11.59 -10.34
CA TYR A 79 -3.84 -11.68 -8.95
C TYR A 79 -2.46 -11.05 -8.67
N GLU A 80 -1.55 -11.00 -9.65
CA GLU A 80 -0.31 -10.23 -9.49
C GLU A 80 -0.58 -8.73 -9.34
N SER A 81 -1.50 -8.20 -10.15
CA SER A 81 -1.93 -6.79 -10.06
C SER A 81 -2.66 -6.51 -8.76
N LEU A 82 -3.37 -7.49 -8.19
CA LEU A 82 -4.07 -7.36 -6.92
C LEU A 82 -3.10 -7.06 -5.76
N GLY A 83 -1.98 -7.79 -5.68
CA GLY A 83 -0.94 -7.51 -4.67
C GLY A 83 -0.37 -6.10 -4.79
N LYS A 84 -0.05 -5.67 -6.02
CA LYS A 84 0.46 -4.32 -6.30
C LYS A 84 -0.57 -3.24 -5.96
N HIS A 85 -1.83 -3.48 -6.29
CA HIS A 85 -2.94 -2.57 -5.99
C HIS A 85 -3.08 -2.38 -4.48
N ILE A 86 -3.12 -3.46 -3.70
CA ILE A 86 -3.26 -3.38 -2.24
C ILE A 86 -2.06 -2.65 -1.61
N ALA A 87 -0.85 -3.01 -2.00
CA ALA A 87 0.37 -2.38 -1.50
C ALA A 87 0.42 -0.87 -1.80
N SER A 88 -0.03 -0.46 -2.97
CA SER A 88 0.05 0.95 -3.41
C SER A 88 -1.13 1.81 -2.95
N VAL A 89 -2.36 1.31 -3.04
CA VAL A 89 -3.60 2.07 -2.79
C VAL A 89 -3.98 2.03 -1.31
N HIS A 90 -3.89 0.87 -0.67
CA HIS A 90 -4.37 0.69 0.70
C HIS A 90 -3.27 0.78 1.74
N LEU A 91 -2.14 0.11 1.50
CA LEU A 91 -1.03 0.09 2.45
C LEU A 91 -0.06 1.26 2.26
N ARG A 92 -0.06 1.89 1.07
CA ARG A 92 0.90 2.93 0.64
C ARG A 92 2.36 2.54 0.87
N SER A 93 2.66 1.24 0.95
CA SER A 93 3.98 0.70 1.26
C SER A 93 4.97 0.85 0.10
N THR A 94 4.45 1.01 -1.11
CA THR A 94 5.25 1.29 -2.31
C THR A 94 5.40 2.78 -2.59
N ALA A 95 4.85 3.65 -1.75
CA ALA A 95 4.93 5.09 -1.94
C ALA A 95 6.39 5.55 -1.86
N ARG A 96 6.85 6.27 -2.89
CA ARG A 96 8.18 6.86 -2.96
C ARG A 96 8.05 8.37 -3.06
N PRO A 97 8.62 9.15 -2.12
CA PRO A 97 8.66 10.59 -2.25
C PRO A 97 9.69 10.99 -3.31
N CYS A 98 9.37 12.01 -4.10
CA CYS A 98 10.35 12.72 -4.88
C CYS A 98 11.33 13.44 -3.95
N THR A 99 12.62 13.21 -4.12
CA THR A 99 13.67 13.82 -3.29
C THR A 99 13.84 15.32 -3.52
N VAL A 100 13.29 15.84 -4.62
CA VAL A 100 13.39 17.25 -5.02
C VAL A 100 12.18 18.04 -4.54
N CYS A 101 10.97 17.61 -4.90
CA CYS A 101 9.74 18.36 -4.59
C CYS A 101 8.88 17.75 -3.47
N GLY A 102 9.27 16.60 -2.91
CA GLY A 102 8.55 15.93 -1.82
C GLY A 102 7.24 15.23 -2.23
N ARG A 103 6.79 15.35 -3.48
CA ARG A 103 5.54 14.72 -3.95
C ARG A 103 5.65 13.20 -3.88
N GLN A 104 4.61 12.55 -3.33
CA GLN A 104 4.56 11.10 -3.20
C GLN A 104 3.99 10.43 -4.46
N PHE A 105 4.63 9.34 -4.86
CA PHE A 105 4.20 8.53 -6.00
C PHE A 105 4.03 7.08 -5.57
N ALA A 106 2.91 6.48 -5.96
CA ALA A 106 2.57 5.11 -5.57
C ALA A 106 3.44 4.04 -6.29
N ARG A 107 4.14 4.41 -7.37
CA ARG A 107 4.91 3.52 -8.25
C ARG A 107 6.24 4.15 -8.66
N THR A 108 7.26 3.32 -8.79
CA THR A 108 8.62 3.74 -9.19
C THR A 108 8.65 4.31 -10.61
N ASP A 109 8.00 3.67 -11.57
CA ASP A 109 7.96 4.16 -12.96
C ASP A 109 7.37 5.58 -13.07
N THR A 110 6.36 5.85 -12.24
CA THR A 110 5.68 7.15 -12.22
C THR A 110 6.56 8.21 -11.58
N LEU A 111 7.32 7.86 -10.52
CA LEU A 111 8.33 8.74 -9.95
C LEU A 111 9.46 9.02 -10.94
N SER A 112 9.97 8.01 -11.64
CA SER A 112 11.05 8.19 -12.63
C SER A 112 10.65 9.15 -13.75
N ARG A 113 9.44 8.99 -14.30
CA ARG A 113 8.89 9.91 -15.30
C ARG A 113 8.68 11.31 -14.73
N HIS A 114 8.23 11.40 -13.47
CA HIS A 114 8.11 12.69 -12.81
C HIS A 114 9.46 13.40 -12.68
N LEU A 115 10.51 12.70 -12.25
CA LEU A 115 11.85 13.26 -12.10
C LEU A 115 12.42 13.75 -13.44
N LEU A 116 12.11 13.06 -14.54
CA LEU A 116 12.60 13.42 -15.86
C LEU A 116 11.89 14.63 -16.47
N GLU A 117 10.56 14.73 -16.32
CA GLU A 117 9.76 15.65 -17.15
C GLU A 117 8.87 16.61 -16.36
N ASN A 118 8.48 16.27 -15.13
CA ASN A 118 7.38 16.94 -14.42
C ASN A 118 7.77 17.43 -13.02
N CYS A 119 9.05 17.42 -12.69
CA CYS A 119 9.53 17.86 -11.39
C CYS A 119 9.79 19.37 -11.44
N PRO A 120 9.05 20.20 -10.68
CA PRO A 120 9.17 21.65 -10.73
C PRO A 120 10.49 22.20 -10.16
N GLY A 121 11.39 21.33 -9.69
CA GLY A 121 12.72 21.69 -9.19
C GLY A 121 13.84 20.82 -9.77
N ALA A 122 13.60 20.07 -10.85
CA ALA A 122 14.64 19.34 -11.58
C ALA A 122 15.41 20.26 -12.52
#